data_AF-A0A946VU48-F1
#
_entry.id   AF-A0A946VU48-F1
#
_cell.length_a   1.000
_cell.length_b   1.000
_cell.length_c   1.000
_cell.angle_alpha   90.00
_cell.angle_beta   90.00
_cell.angle_gamma   90.00
#
_symmetry.space_group_name_H-M   'P 1'
#
loop_
_entity.id
_entity.type
_entity.pdbx_description
1 polymer ?
#
loop_
_entity_poly.entity_id
_entity_poly.type
_entity_poly.pdbx_seq_one_letter_code
_entity_poly.pdbx_strand_id
1 'polypeptide(L)'
;MQPSSISSNAIRRIGLAFLLLLGSGLSSATTLVLNNVDSPGEGLNDNTPASPVAGNNATTIGSQRIAVFEYAAALVATVVNSSEPIVIEAKFDSLSCDASAATLGLGGPQGFFKNTANAPLANTYYSQAQANSYAGSDVAVFAEDITVTFNGDIDNNNNCLNNRNWYYGLDGNPPANDIDFLSTVLHEIVHGLGFITLVNLTTGAKQGGGVCNGLPGGGCDDAYMLNIEDHSLGTIWPQLTDIQRAVSATDDPDLHMTGSQVQANLGGISGGINQGHARLHGPSQLTGSSVDHFSDALDPFELMEHQLVGSSSSLGLATFVLQDMGWSINVDAAPIISGVDDQLMLASQVLQLDFALLDNDDAPSSLSFDATSSNEAVIPNSGLVAGGSGRLRTLTVTPTPGTTGLVSITVTAADGSSQAQTVFTVEVTDNLPPEVSIDDPASGRVYYSTPQDFSGSASDYEDGVLDSAIAWSSSINGSLGSGATVSPSLSDGQHSITVSVTDSGGKPANDLVSVSVDLLGDADGDGLHNALEVSLGTDPEDSDTDGDFASDFIELNRDGDPSNYTPGVDTDPHNPDTDGDGIKD
;
A
#
# COMPACT_ATOMS: atom_id res chain seq x y z
N MET A 1 23.12 43.83 0.64
CA MET A 1 21.94 43.66 -0.23
C MET A 1 22.14 42.39 -1.02
N GLN A 2 21.73 41.26 -0.43
CA GLN A 2 21.62 39.97 -1.11
C GLN A 2 20.14 39.76 -1.46
N PRO A 3 19.82 39.17 -2.62
CA PRO A 3 18.52 38.55 -2.82
C PRO A 3 18.61 37.05 -2.49
N SER A 4 17.65 36.64 -1.68
CA SER A 4 17.33 35.30 -1.20
C SER A 4 16.89 34.35 -2.32
N SER A 5 17.44 33.13 -2.30
CA SER A 5 17.01 31.98 -3.09
C SER A 5 15.72 31.37 -2.50
N ILE A 6 14.65 31.31 -3.29
CA ILE A 6 13.45 30.52 -3.00
C ILE A 6 13.66 29.14 -3.62
N SER A 7 13.61 28.09 -2.80
CA SER A 7 13.68 26.69 -3.24
C SER A 7 12.36 26.28 -3.89
N SER A 8 12.42 25.77 -5.11
CA SER A 8 11.28 25.13 -5.78
C SER A 8 11.33 23.62 -5.57
N ASN A 9 10.67 23.13 -4.53
CA ASN A 9 10.24 21.73 -4.46
C ASN A 9 9.00 21.59 -5.35
N ALA A 10 9.21 21.18 -6.61
CA ALA A 10 8.15 20.68 -7.47
C ALA A 10 8.37 19.17 -7.61
N ILE A 11 7.75 18.41 -6.71
CA ILE A 11 7.66 16.96 -6.80
C ILE A 11 6.84 16.64 -8.05
N ARG A 12 7.40 15.78 -8.91
CA ARG A 12 6.75 15.24 -10.10
C ARG A 12 5.50 14.46 -9.67
N ARG A 13 4.32 15.00 -9.97
CA ARG A 13 3.07 14.24 -9.98
C ARG A 13 3.13 13.26 -11.16
N ILE A 14 3.40 11.99 -10.90
CA ILE A 14 3.14 10.92 -11.86
C ILE A 14 1.72 10.45 -11.58
N GLY A 15 0.76 11.05 -12.28
CA GLY A 15 -0.59 10.48 -12.37
C GLY A 15 -0.59 9.48 -13.52
N LEU A 16 -0.74 8.19 -13.21
CA LEU A 16 -1.08 7.18 -14.21
C LEU A 16 -2.58 7.34 -14.51
N ALA A 17 -2.90 8.16 -15.51
CA ALA A 17 -4.28 8.25 -16.00
C ALA A 17 -4.54 7.05 -16.93
N PHE A 18 -5.30 6.07 -16.46
CA PHE A 18 -5.90 5.05 -17.33
C PHE A 18 -6.85 5.74 -18.31
N LEU A 19 -6.42 5.88 -19.57
CA LEU A 19 -7.23 6.48 -20.62
C LEU A 19 -8.16 5.41 -21.23
N LEU A 20 -9.35 5.23 -20.66
CA LEU A 20 -10.43 4.50 -21.32
C LEU A 20 -10.89 5.28 -22.57
N LEU A 21 -10.67 4.70 -23.76
CA LEU A 21 -11.19 5.20 -25.02
C LEU A 21 -12.67 4.77 -25.19
N LEU A 22 -13.60 5.56 -24.65
CA LEU A 22 -15.04 5.39 -24.90
C LEU A 22 -15.55 6.34 -25.99
N GLY A 23 -16.22 5.75 -26.99
CA GLY A 23 -16.91 6.47 -28.07
C GLY A 23 -18.25 7.06 -27.62
N SER A 24 -18.40 8.37 -27.85
CA SER A 24 -19.63 9.18 -27.94
C SER A 24 -20.66 9.11 -26.81
N GLY A 25 -20.48 10.01 -25.85
CA GLY A 25 -21.45 10.44 -24.82
C GLY A 25 -20.68 10.91 -23.60
N LEU A 26 -20.23 12.17 -23.55
CA LEU A 26 -19.39 12.69 -22.46
C LEU A 26 -20.20 12.83 -21.16
N SER A 27 -20.39 11.72 -20.45
CA SER A 27 -20.32 11.70 -18.99
C SER A 27 -18.85 11.49 -18.64
N SER A 28 -18.25 12.39 -17.87
CA SER A 28 -16.91 12.14 -17.34
C SER A 28 -17.01 11.00 -16.35
N ALA A 29 -16.21 9.95 -16.51
CA ALA A 29 -16.14 8.90 -15.50
C ALA A 29 -15.62 9.51 -14.19
N THR A 30 -16.20 9.09 -13.07
CA THR A 30 -15.69 9.45 -11.75
C THR A 30 -14.24 9.01 -11.62
N THR A 31 -13.41 9.84 -11.01
CA THR A 31 -12.00 9.53 -10.78
C THR A 31 -11.71 9.63 -9.29
N LEU A 32 -11.16 8.56 -8.72
CA LEU A 32 -10.58 8.57 -7.37
C LEU A 32 -9.07 8.63 -7.49
N VAL A 33 -8.43 9.53 -6.74
CA VAL A 33 -6.99 9.77 -6.82
C VAL A 33 -6.34 9.52 -5.47
N LEU A 34 -5.37 8.62 -5.43
CA LEU A 34 -4.53 8.39 -4.25
C LEU A 34 -3.51 9.52 -4.10
N ASN A 35 -3.54 10.20 -2.96
CA ASN A 35 -2.48 11.07 -2.48
C ASN A 35 -1.74 10.35 -1.34
N ASN A 36 -0.67 9.64 -1.70
CA ASN A 36 0.20 8.94 -0.74
C ASN A 36 1.05 9.94 0.05
N VAL A 37 0.91 9.95 1.38
CA VAL A 37 1.63 10.85 2.29
C VAL A 37 2.62 10.14 3.22
N ASP A 38 2.90 8.86 3.00
CA ASP A 38 3.94 8.14 3.72
C ASP A 38 5.35 8.65 3.38
N SER A 39 6.29 8.51 4.32
CA SER A 39 7.70 8.79 4.07
C SER A 39 8.35 7.69 3.20
N PRO A 40 9.50 7.95 2.55
CA PRO A 40 10.22 6.90 1.81
C PRO A 40 10.56 5.69 2.69
N GLY A 41 10.26 4.48 2.23
CA GLY A 41 10.56 3.23 2.96
C GLY A 41 9.50 2.82 3.98
N GLU A 42 8.40 3.55 4.11
CA GLU A 42 7.31 3.26 5.07
C GLU A 42 5.97 3.09 4.34
N GLY A 43 5.04 2.33 4.94
CA GLY A 43 3.65 2.27 4.49
C GLY A 43 3.48 1.90 3.02
N LEU A 44 2.87 2.81 2.25
CA LEU A 44 2.69 2.70 0.80
C LEU A 44 4.01 2.85 0.00
N ASN A 45 5.05 3.43 0.60
CA ASN A 45 6.40 3.57 0.02
C ASN A 45 7.40 2.51 0.53
N ASP A 46 6.90 1.44 1.16
CA ASP A 46 7.72 0.33 1.65
C ASP A 46 8.31 -0.46 0.47
N ASN A 47 9.65 -0.48 0.40
CA ASN A 47 10.41 -1.16 -0.67
C ASN A 47 10.81 -2.58 -0.32
N THR A 48 10.34 -3.13 0.81
CA THR A 48 10.62 -4.51 1.21
C THR A 48 10.15 -5.46 0.11
N PRO A 49 11.04 -6.30 -0.46
CA PRO A 49 10.67 -7.25 -1.51
C PRO A 49 9.56 -8.20 -1.05
N ALA A 50 8.58 -8.43 -1.92
CA ALA A 50 7.44 -9.31 -1.68
C ALA A 50 7.13 -10.11 -2.95
N SER A 51 6.73 -11.38 -2.81
CA SER A 51 6.25 -12.16 -3.95
C SER A 51 4.82 -11.75 -4.32
N PRO A 52 4.48 -11.69 -5.62
CA PRO A 52 3.10 -11.53 -6.09
C PRO A 52 2.11 -12.45 -5.37
N VAL A 53 0.90 -11.96 -5.13
CA VAL A 53 -0.13 -12.69 -4.37
C VAL A 53 -1.50 -12.53 -5.04
N ALA A 54 -2.06 -13.65 -5.52
CA ALA A 54 -3.46 -13.80 -5.95
C ALA A 54 -4.05 -12.59 -6.70
N GLY A 55 -3.54 -12.31 -7.90
CA GLY A 55 -4.00 -11.22 -8.77
C GLY A 55 -3.37 -9.85 -8.47
N ASN A 56 -2.57 -9.74 -7.41
CA ASN A 56 -1.68 -8.62 -7.14
C ASN A 56 -0.26 -8.96 -7.61
N ASN A 57 0.17 -8.36 -8.72
CA ASN A 57 1.45 -8.66 -9.38
C ASN A 57 2.63 -7.83 -8.86
N ALA A 58 2.39 -6.95 -7.88
CA ALA A 58 3.40 -6.08 -7.34
C ALA A 58 4.45 -6.83 -6.48
N THR A 59 5.69 -6.34 -6.50
CA THR A 59 6.89 -7.05 -6.01
C THR A 59 7.51 -6.44 -4.75
N THR A 60 6.87 -5.42 -4.16
CA THR A 60 7.22 -4.91 -2.83
C THR A 60 5.97 -4.77 -1.98
N ILE A 61 6.12 -4.73 -0.66
CA ILE A 61 4.98 -4.53 0.26
C ILE A 61 4.23 -3.23 -0.03
N GLY A 62 4.95 -2.11 -0.21
CA GLY A 62 4.33 -0.81 -0.51
C GLY A 62 3.58 -0.82 -1.84
N SER A 63 4.17 -1.41 -2.89
CA SER A 63 3.50 -1.51 -4.19
C SER A 63 2.30 -2.46 -4.18
N GLN A 64 2.33 -3.52 -3.37
CA GLN A 64 1.15 -4.39 -3.14
C GLN A 64 0.02 -3.64 -2.45
N ARG A 65 0.32 -2.82 -1.42
CA ARG A 65 -0.67 -1.96 -0.76
C ARG A 65 -1.27 -0.94 -1.74
N ILE A 66 -0.45 -0.29 -2.56
CA ILE A 66 -0.91 0.64 -3.61
C ILE A 66 -1.85 -0.08 -4.60
N ALA A 67 -1.50 -1.28 -5.05
CA ALA A 67 -2.35 -2.05 -5.98
C ALA A 67 -3.73 -2.36 -5.38
N VAL A 68 -3.81 -2.68 -4.08
CA VAL A 68 -5.09 -2.86 -3.37
C VAL A 68 -5.90 -1.57 -3.35
N PHE A 69 -5.26 -0.44 -3.06
CA PHE A 69 -5.91 0.87 -3.09
C PHE A 69 -6.46 1.25 -4.45
N GLU A 70 -5.67 1.11 -5.49
CA GLU A 70 -6.08 1.43 -6.85
C GLU A 70 -7.25 0.55 -7.29
N TYR A 71 -7.24 -0.73 -6.88
CA TYR A 71 -8.36 -1.64 -7.12
C TYR A 71 -9.65 -1.23 -6.37
N ALA A 72 -9.52 -0.83 -5.10
CA ALA A 72 -10.64 -0.30 -4.32
C ALA A 72 -11.21 0.99 -4.91
N ALA A 73 -10.31 1.92 -5.27
CA ALA A 73 -10.64 3.21 -5.88
C ALA A 73 -11.34 3.03 -7.23
N ALA A 74 -10.87 2.08 -8.05
CA ALA A 74 -11.52 1.72 -9.30
C ALA A 74 -12.95 1.21 -9.06
N LEU A 75 -13.16 0.32 -8.08
CA LEU A 75 -14.49 -0.19 -7.74
C LEU A 75 -15.43 0.96 -7.34
N VAL A 76 -15.01 1.79 -6.39
CA VAL A 76 -15.82 2.92 -5.90
C VAL A 76 -16.10 3.94 -7.01
N ALA A 77 -15.15 4.18 -7.92
CA ALA A 77 -15.34 5.04 -9.08
C ALA A 77 -16.44 4.54 -10.03
N THR A 78 -16.67 3.22 -10.08
CA THR A 78 -17.81 2.68 -10.84
C THR A 78 -19.15 2.91 -10.14
N VAL A 79 -19.16 3.05 -8.80
CA VAL A 79 -20.39 3.17 -8.01
C VAL A 79 -20.92 4.60 -7.97
N VAL A 80 -20.10 5.58 -7.56
CA VAL A 80 -20.56 6.97 -7.38
C VAL A 80 -20.27 7.81 -8.62
N ASN A 81 -21.16 8.76 -8.93
CA ASN A 81 -21.00 9.69 -10.05
C ASN A 81 -20.58 11.08 -9.55
N SER A 82 -19.37 11.50 -9.92
CA SER A 82 -18.85 12.84 -9.67
C SER A 82 -18.15 13.39 -10.91
N SER A 83 -18.44 14.65 -11.24
CA SER A 83 -17.67 15.38 -12.27
C SER A 83 -16.32 15.87 -11.75
N GLU A 84 -16.17 15.97 -10.44
CA GLU A 84 -14.93 16.36 -9.78
C GLU A 84 -14.17 15.12 -9.30
N PRO A 85 -12.82 15.09 -9.43
CA PRO A 85 -12.00 14.06 -8.83
C PRO A 85 -12.23 14.00 -7.31
N ILE A 86 -12.26 12.78 -6.75
CA ILE A 86 -12.26 12.55 -5.31
C ILE A 86 -10.83 12.20 -4.91
N VAL A 87 -10.17 13.08 -4.16
CA VAL A 87 -8.78 12.87 -3.73
C VAL A 87 -8.74 12.30 -2.32
N ILE A 88 -8.01 11.19 -2.19
CA ILE A 88 -7.89 10.43 -0.94
C ILE A 88 -6.46 10.55 -0.44
N GLU A 89 -6.26 11.27 0.66
CA GLU A 89 -5.01 11.25 1.41
C GLU A 89 -4.90 9.93 2.17
N ALA A 90 -3.85 9.16 1.90
CA ALA A 90 -3.67 7.84 2.51
C ALA A 90 -2.26 7.65 3.06
N LYS A 91 -2.18 6.94 4.20
CA LYS A 91 -0.94 6.57 4.86
C LYS A 91 -1.09 5.35 5.76
N PHE A 92 0.04 4.80 6.18
CA PHE A 92 0.11 3.82 7.25
C PHE A 92 0.80 4.42 8.47
N ASP A 93 0.12 4.42 9.61
CA ASP A 93 0.69 4.81 10.90
C ASP A 93 0.33 3.74 11.95
N SER A 94 1.04 3.73 13.07
CA SER A 94 0.64 2.94 14.23
C SER A 94 -0.73 3.39 14.73
N LEU A 95 -1.69 2.48 14.75
CA LEU A 95 -3.00 2.66 15.38
C LEU A 95 -3.13 1.74 16.61
N SER A 96 -4.18 1.95 17.40
CA SER A 96 -4.38 1.15 18.62
C SER A 96 -4.37 -0.34 18.30
N CYS A 97 -3.45 -1.07 18.91
CA CYS A 97 -3.37 -2.51 18.75
C CYS A 97 -2.84 -3.20 20.01
N ASP A 98 -3.45 -4.34 20.33
CA ASP A 98 -2.94 -5.32 21.29
C ASP A 98 -3.16 -6.74 20.76
N ALA A 99 -2.78 -7.74 21.55
CA ALA A 99 -2.89 -9.15 21.19
C ALA A 99 -4.33 -9.61 20.86
N SER A 100 -5.35 -8.88 21.28
CA SER A 100 -6.77 -9.26 21.18
C SER A 100 -7.61 -8.34 20.30
N ALA A 101 -7.23 -7.08 20.12
CA ALA A 101 -7.99 -6.10 19.36
C ALA A 101 -7.08 -5.09 18.65
N ALA A 102 -7.56 -4.56 17.52
CA ALA A 102 -6.89 -3.52 16.77
C ALA A 102 -7.90 -2.60 16.10
N THR A 103 -7.53 -1.32 15.95
CA THR A 103 -8.09 -0.46 14.91
C THR A 103 -7.39 -0.82 13.61
N LEU A 104 -8.15 -1.27 12.61
CA LEU A 104 -7.63 -1.70 11.30
C LEU A 104 -7.36 -0.51 10.38
N GLY A 105 -8.31 0.42 10.34
CA GLY A 105 -8.23 1.67 9.63
C GLY A 105 -9.00 2.76 10.37
N LEU A 106 -8.76 3.99 9.94
CA LEU A 106 -9.54 5.16 10.32
C LEU A 106 -9.67 6.06 9.10
N GLY A 107 -10.88 6.16 8.58
CA GLY A 107 -11.22 6.94 7.40
C GLY A 107 -12.36 7.93 7.67
N GLY A 108 -12.35 9.03 6.92
CA GLY A 108 -13.46 9.96 6.96
C GLY A 108 -13.28 11.17 6.04
N PRO A 109 -14.34 11.97 5.88
CA PRO A 109 -14.26 13.19 5.10
C PRO A 109 -13.38 14.22 5.81
N GLN A 110 -12.49 14.89 5.09
CA GLN A 110 -11.69 16.00 5.63
C GLN A 110 -12.53 17.22 5.99
N GLY A 111 -13.74 17.32 5.42
CA GLY A 111 -14.65 18.43 5.67
C GLY A 111 -16.11 18.09 5.40
N PHE A 112 -16.98 18.93 5.96
CA PHE A 112 -18.42 18.89 5.72
C PHE A 112 -18.93 20.28 5.33
N PHE A 113 -19.76 20.33 4.30
CA PHE A 113 -20.24 21.58 3.71
C PHE A 113 -21.75 21.58 3.65
N LYS A 114 -22.34 22.75 3.86
CA LYS A 114 -23.78 22.98 3.82
C LYS A 114 -24.11 24.11 2.86
N ASN A 115 -25.34 24.09 2.35
CA ASN A 115 -25.82 25.08 1.38
C ASN A 115 -24.91 25.17 0.14
N THR A 116 -24.31 24.03 -0.22
CA THR A 116 -23.51 23.86 -1.43
C THR A 116 -24.39 24.08 -2.65
N ALA A 117 -23.82 24.64 -3.72
CA ALA A 117 -24.55 24.83 -4.97
C ALA A 117 -25.12 23.50 -5.47
N ASN A 118 -26.37 23.52 -5.95
CA ASN A 118 -27.12 22.37 -6.46
C ASN A 118 -27.39 21.22 -5.48
N ALA A 119 -26.97 21.32 -4.21
CA ALA A 119 -27.32 20.34 -3.20
C ALA A 119 -28.86 20.30 -2.99
N PRO A 120 -29.46 19.10 -2.86
CA PRO A 120 -30.91 18.95 -2.91
C PRO A 120 -31.63 19.48 -1.66
N LEU A 121 -30.97 19.43 -0.50
CA LEU A 121 -31.53 19.85 0.79
C LEU A 121 -30.77 21.06 1.34
N ALA A 122 -31.53 22.08 1.73
CA ALA A 122 -31.00 23.26 2.40
C ALA A 122 -30.70 22.95 3.88
N ASN A 123 -29.70 23.63 4.45
CA ASN A 123 -29.31 23.46 5.85
C ASN A 123 -28.96 22.00 6.21
N THR A 124 -28.36 21.28 5.26
CA THR A 124 -27.88 19.91 5.43
C THR A 124 -26.39 19.85 5.15
N TYR A 125 -25.66 19.14 5.99
CA TYR A 125 -24.24 18.87 5.80
C TYR A 125 -24.01 17.66 4.90
N TYR A 126 -23.12 17.83 3.94
CA TYR A 126 -22.63 16.78 3.03
C TYR A 126 -21.12 16.65 3.21
N SER A 127 -20.58 15.45 3.03
CA SER A 127 -19.13 15.23 2.99
C SER A 127 -18.49 16.09 1.89
N GLN A 128 -17.19 16.40 2.02
CA GLN A 128 -16.49 17.24 1.04
C GLN A 128 -16.61 16.70 -0.38
N ALA A 129 -16.34 15.41 -0.60
CA ALA A 129 -16.48 14.75 -1.88
C ALA A 129 -17.89 14.92 -2.48
N GLN A 130 -18.93 14.77 -1.65
CA GLN A 130 -20.32 14.91 -2.09
C GLN A 130 -20.67 16.37 -2.41
N ALA A 131 -20.16 17.32 -1.61
CA ALA A 131 -20.30 18.74 -1.87
C ALA A 131 -19.61 19.16 -3.18
N ASN A 132 -18.41 18.64 -3.44
CA ASN A 132 -17.67 18.87 -4.70
C ASN A 132 -18.47 18.34 -5.90
N SER A 133 -19.02 17.14 -5.79
CA SER A 133 -19.89 16.54 -6.81
C SER A 133 -21.11 17.43 -7.12
N TYR A 134 -21.83 17.93 -6.11
CA TYR A 134 -22.97 18.83 -6.35
C TYR A 134 -22.58 20.19 -6.91
N ALA A 135 -21.49 20.78 -6.41
CA ALA A 135 -21.03 22.08 -6.86
C ALA A 135 -20.53 22.05 -8.31
N GLY A 136 -20.05 20.89 -8.78
CA GLY A 136 -19.32 20.78 -10.05
C GLY A 136 -17.99 21.57 -10.01
N SER A 137 -17.42 21.69 -8.82
CA SER A 137 -16.14 22.34 -8.55
C SER A 137 -15.67 21.98 -7.14
N ASP A 138 -14.36 21.90 -6.95
CA ASP A 138 -13.77 21.78 -5.63
C ASP A 138 -14.07 22.99 -4.73
N VAL A 139 -14.88 22.76 -3.68
CA VAL A 139 -15.29 23.78 -2.70
C VAL A 139 -14.21 24.07 -1.66
N ALA A 140 -13.15 23.25 -1.59
CA ALA A 140 -12.11 23.29 -0.58
C ALA A 140 -10.71 23.06 -1.17
N VAL A 141 -10.31 23.91 -2.12
CA VAL A 141 -9.08 23.86 -2.95
C VAL A 141 -7.71 23.69 -2.27
N PHE A 142 -7.65 23.59 -0.94
CA PHE A 142 -6.42 23.35 -0.17
C PHE A 142 -6.51 22.13 0.75
N ALA A 143 -7.56 21.32 0.62
CA ALA A 143 -7.77 20.12 1.40
C ALA A 143 -8.22 18.99 0.46
N GLU A 144 -7.63 17.81 0.62
CA GLU A 144 -8.12 16.61 -0.05
C GLU A 144 -9.51 16.23 0.50
N ASP A 145 -10.26 15.40 -0.20
CA ASP A 145 -11.66 15.11 0.16
C ASP A 145 -11.77 14.15 1.33
N ILE A 146 -10.91 13.14 1.34
CA ILE A 146 -10.92 12.01 2.25
C ILE A 146 -9.53 11.86 2.87
N THR A 147 -9.47 11.51 4.15
CA THR A 147 -8.25 10.99 4.77
C THR A 147 -8.49 9.59 5.26
N VAL A 148 -7.51 8.71 5.06
CA VAL A 148 -7.51 7.34 5.54
C VAL A 148 -6.14 7.01 6.12
N THR A 149 -6.15 6.43 7.32
CA THR A 149 -4.95 5.91 7.97
C THR A 149 -5.17 4.43 8.24
N PHE A 150 -4.27 3.57 7.75
CA PHE A 150 -4.30 2.13 8.00
C PHE A 150 -3.26 1.76 9.04
N ASN A 151 -3.54 0.70 9.81
CA ASN A 151 -2.65 0.30 10.88
C ASN A 151 -1.37 -0.36 10.34
N GLY A 152 -0.25 0.33 10.49
CA GLY A 152 1.09 -0.15 10.13
C GLY A 152 1.62 -1.26 11.04
N ASP A 153 1.04 -1.46 12.23
CA ASP A 153 1.55 -2.39 13.23
C ASP A 153 1.03 -3.83 13.05
N ILE A 154 0.16 -4.10 12.07
CA ILE A 154 -0.49 -5.41 11.89
C ILE A 154 0.52 -6.46 11.39
N ASP A 155 1.28 -6.15 10.35
CA ASP A 155 2.16 -7.14 9.71
C ASP A 155 3.28 -7.60 10.64
N ASN A 156 3.48 -8.93 10.72
CA ASN A 156 4.58 -9.57 11.43
C ASN A 156 4.74 -9.17 12.91
N ASN A 157 3.63 -8.84 13.58
CA ASN A 157 3.66 -8.35 14.95
C ASN A 157 2.89 -9.25 15.93
N ASN A 158 3.62 -10.00 16.75
CA ASN A 158 3.02 -10.83 17.81
C ASN A 158 2.22 -10.05 18.86
N ASN A 159 2.50 -8.77 19.05
CA ASN A 159 1.78 -7.93 20.01
C ASN A 159 0.51 -7.32 19.42
N CYS A 160 0.27 -7.48 18.12
CA CYS A 160 -0.89 -6.96 17.41
C CYS A 160 -1.69 -8.12 16.83
N LEU A 161 -2.90 -8.35 17.38
CA LEU A 161 -3.80 -9.45 17.01
C LEU A 161 -3.19 -10.85 17.05
N ASN A 162 -2.13 -11.09 17.84
CA ASN A 162 -1.37 -12.35 17.85
C ASN A 162 -0.81 -12.72 16.46
N ASN A 163 -0.17 -11.77 15.78
CA ASN A 163 0.54 -12.01 14.51
C ASN A 163 -0.39 -12.40 13.34
N ARG A 164 -1.59 -11.81 13.30
CA ARG A 164 -2.36 -11.74 12.06
C ARG A 164 -1.70 -10.73 11.13
N ASN A 165 -1.74 -10.98 9.82
CA ASN A 165 -1.16 -10.07 8.84
C ASN A 165 -2.24 -9.46 7.95
N TRP A 166 -1.88 -8.41 7.23
CA TRP A 166 -2.65 -7.97 6.09
C TRP A 166 -2.53 -8.98 4.94
N TYR A 167 -3.65 -9.24 4.29
CA TYR A 167 -3.71 -9.96 3.03
C TYR A 167 -3.85 -8.96 1.87
N TYR A 168 -2.84 -8.91 1.00
CA TYR A 168 -2.79 -8.00 -0.15
C TYR A 168 -3.24 -8.64 -1.48
N GLY A 169 -3.73 -9.88 -1.45
CA GLY A 169 -4.30 -10.53 -2.62
C GLY A 169 -5.65 -9.91 -3.01
N LEU A 170 -5.99 -9.98 -4.30
CA LEU A 170 -7.20 -9.39 -4.86
C LEU A 170 -8.28 -10.44 -5.18
N ASP A 171 -8.16 -11.65 -4.68
CA ASP A 171 -9.07 -12.76 -4.96
C ASP A 171 -10.23 -12.89 -3.95
N GLY A 172 -10.20 -12.14 -2.85
CA GLY A 172 -11.17 -12.21 -1.76
C GLY A 172 -11.09 -13.48 -0.92
N ASN A 173 -9.97 -14.21 -0.96
CA ASN A 173 -9.76 -15.43 -0.16
C ASN A 173 -8.51 -15.31 0.73
N PRO A 174 -8.52 -14.38 1.71
CA PRO A 174 -7.43 -14.29 2.67
C PRO A 174 -7.20 -15.65 3.37
N PRO A 175 -5.95 -16.05 3.62
CA PRO A 175 -5.66 -17.18 4.50
C PRO A 175 -6.38 -17.02 5.84
N ALA A 176 -6.74 -18.13 6.50
CA ALA A 176 -7.67 -18.15 7.64
C ALA A 176 -7.31 -17.25 8.85
N ASN A 177 -6.08 -16.72 8.92
CA ASN A 177 -5.62 -15.82 9.99
C ASN A 177 -5.26 -14.42 9.49
N ASP A 178 -5.31 -14.15 8.18
CA ASP A 178 -4.99 -12.82 7.65
C ASP A 178 -6.25 -11.96 7.56
N ILE A 179 -6.05 -10.68 7.35
CA ILE A 179 -7.09 -9.65 7.31
C ILE A 179 -7.14 -9.12 5.89
N ASP A 180 -8.29 -9.22 5.23
CA ASP A 180 -8.44 -8.75 3.86
C ASP A 180 -8.31 -7.23 3.78
N PHE A 181 -7.15 -6.77 3.29
CA PHE A 181 -6.84 -5.36 3.26
C PHE A 181 -7.77 -4.60 2.30
N LEU A 182 -8.20 -5.22 1.20
CA LEU A 182 -9.12 -4.59 0.26
C LEU A 182 -10.44 -4.20 0.93
N SER A 183 -10.99 -5.09 1.74
CA SER A 183 -12.24 -4.83 2.45
C SER A 183 -12.08 -3.65 3.42
N THR A 184 -10.96 -3.56 4.14
CA THR A 184 -10.68 -2.40 4.99
C THR A 184 -10.56 -1.12 4.17
N VAL A 185 -9.85 -1.14 3.03
CA VAL A 185 -9.72 0.06 2.18
C VAL A 185 -11.08 0.53 1.67
N LEU A 186 -11.91 -0.38 1.17
CA LEU A 186 -13.27 -0.05 0.72
C LEU A 186 -14.10 0.56 1.86
N HIS A 187 -14.03 -0.02 3.06
CA HIS A 187 -14.72 0.45 4.26
C HIS A 187 -14.35 1.90 4.61
N GLU A 188 -13.07 2.19 4.71
CA GLU A 188 -12.59 3.54 5.08
C GLU A 188 -12.91 4.58 3.99
N ILE A 189 -12.89 4.20 2.71
CA ILE A 189 -13.32 5.09 1.62
C ILE A 189 -14.81 5.42 1.74
N VAL A 190 -15.66 4.45 2.10
CA VAL A 190 -17.11 4.68 2.25
C VAL A 190 -17.42 5.62 3.42
N HIS A 191 -16.68 5.52 4.54
CA HIS A 191 -16.73 6.57 5.58
C HIS A 191 -16.35 7.94 5.00
N GLY A 192 -15.28 8.01 4.20
CA GLY A 192 -14.86 9.21 3.47
C GLY A 192 -15.91 9.80 2.52
N LEU A 193 -16.77 8.97 1.94
CA LEU A 193 -17.89 9.41 1.10
C LEU A 193 -19.07 9.96 1.92
N GLY A 194 -19.05 9.77 3.24
CA GLY A 194 -19.98 10.39 4.18
C GLY A 194 -20.85 9.41 4.97
N PHE A 195 -20.54 8.11 4.99
CA PHE A 195 -21.19 7.14 5.88
C PHE A 195 -20.76 7.40 7.34
N ILE A 196 -21.19 8.53 7.89
CA ILE A 196 -20.81 9.02 9.22
C ILE A 196 -21.75 10.15 9.63
N THR A 197 -22.20 10.16 10.89
CA THR A 197 -23.00 11.26 11.44
C THR A 197 -22.14 12.34 12.09
N LEU A 198 -22.62 13.58 12.06
CA LEU A 198 -22.03 14.71 12.78
C LEU A 198 -22.68 14.95 14.15
N VAL A 199 -23.64 14.10 14.53
CA VAL A 199 -24.29 14.15 15.83
C VAL A 199 -23.30 13.77 16.92
N ASN A 200 -23.19 14.59 17.96
CA ASN A 200 -22.42 14.22 19.14
C ASN A 200 -23.16 13.11 19.89
N LEU A 201 -22.71 11.86 19.75
CA LEU A 201 -23.46 10.70 20.26
C LEU A 201 -23.70 10.70 21.78
N THR A 202 -22.85 11.37 22.56
CA THR A 202 -23.02 11.48 24.03
C THR A 202 -24.16 12.43 24.41
N THR A 203 -24.32 13.53 23.68
CA THR A 203 -25.33 14.56 24.00
C THR A 203 -26.53 14.52 23.09
N GLY A 204 -26.40 13.87 21.93
CA GLY A 204 -27.31 13.86 20.78
C GLY A 204 -27.47 15.22 20.11
N ALA A 205 -26.63 16.20 20.44
CA ALA A 205 -26.64 17.51 19.80
C ALA A 205 -26.17 17.40 18.35
N LYS A 206 -26.94 17.97 17.43
CA LYS A 206 -26.54 18.15 16.03
C LYS A 206 -25.43 19.19 15.91
N GLN A 207 -24.66 19.16 14.83
CA GLN A 207 -23.65 20.18 14.59
C GLN A 207 -24.28 21.58 14.39
N GLY A 208 -23.86 22.54 15.21
CA GLY A 208 -24.31 23.93 15.20
C GLY A 208 -23.38 24.88 14.42
N GLY A 209 -23.85 26.11 14.18
CA GLY A 209 -23.05 27.20 13.59
C GLY A 209 -23.76 28.00 12.51
N GLY A 210 -23.68 29.34 12.59
CA GLY A 210 -24.27 30.25 11.61
C GLY A 210 -25.79 30.10 11.48
N VAL A 211 -26.28 29.87 10.26
CA VAL A 211 -27.72 29.70 9.95
C VAL A 211 -28.37 28.47 10.59
N CYS A 212 -27.57 27.55 11.14
CA CYS A 212 -28.06 26.34 11.81
C CYS A 212 -28.48 26.59 13.27
N ASN A 213 -28.09 27.73 13.85
CA ASN A 213 -28.40 28.04 15.25
C ASN A 213 -29.89 28.37 15.40
N GLY A 214 -30.59 27.61 16.25
CA GLY A 214 -32.01 27.83 16.55
C GLY A 214 -33.00 27.09 15.64
N LEU A 215 -32.51 26.21 14.76
CA LEU A 215 -33.36 25.25 14.05
C LEU A 215 -33.90 24.17 15.01
N PRO A 216 -35.06 23.54 14.69
CA PRO A 216 -35.58 22.42 15.49
C PRO A 216 -34.53 21.31 15.68
N GLY A 217 -34.29 20.92 16.94
CA GLY A 217 -33.25 19.94 17.27
C GLY A 217 -31.82 20.53 17.38
N GLY A 218 -31.66 21.85 17.47
CA GLY A 218 -30.43 22.49 17.96
C GLY A 218 -29.29 22.68 16.96
N GLY A 219 -29.44 22.21 15.71
CA GLY A 219 -28.41 22.32 14.66
C GLY A 219 -28.94 21.91 13.28
N CYS A 220 -28.02 21.77 12.32
CA CYS A 220 -28.35 21.27 10.99
C CYS A 220 -28.23 19.74 10.94
N ASP A 221 -29.01 19.11 10.06
CA ASP A 221 -28.89 17.68 9.80
C ASP A 221 -27.65 17.40 8.94
N ASP A 222 -27.06 16.22 9.08
CA ASP A 222 -26.14 15.66 8.08
C ASP A 222 -26.90 14.68 7.16
N ALA A 223 -26.41 14.47 5.95
CA ALA A 223 -27.09 13.66 4.95
C ALA A 223 -27.30 12.20 5.39
N TYR A 224 -26.41 11.66 6.21
CA TYR A 224 -26.49 10.29 6.74
C TYR A 224 -27.62 10.16 7.77
N MET A 225 -27.69 11.06 8.76
CA MET A 225 -28.68 11.00 9.84
C MET A 225 -30.13 11.15 9.38
N LEU A 226 -30.37 11.70 8.18
CA LEU A 226 -31.72 11.80 7.61
C LEU A 226 -32.40 10.44 7.42
N ASN A 227 -31.60 9.37 7.35
CA ASN A 227 -32.04 8.02 7.08
C ASN A 227 -31.97 7.11 8.32
N ILE A 228 -31.74 7.68 9.52
CA ILE A 228 -31.64 6.92 10.77
C ILE A 228 -32.92 7.07 11.58
N GLU A 229 -33.41 5.97 12.14
CA GLU A 229 -34.58 5.89 13.00
C GLU A 229 -34.25 5.28 14.36
N ASP A 230 -34.93 5.78 15.39
CA ASP A 230 -35.18 5.00 16.61
C ASP A 230 -36.50 4.25 16.45
N HIS A 231 -36.40 2.94 16.27
CA HIS A 231 -37.51 2.07 15.92
C HIS A 231 -38.52 1.92 17.05
N SER A 232 -38.05 1.98 18.30
CA SER A 232 -38.92 1.92 19.48
C SER A 232 -39.80 3.16 19.59
N LEU A 233 -39.28 4.32 19.18
CA LEU A 233 -39.98 5.60 19.16
C LEU A 233 -40.76 5.84 17.86
N GLY A 234 -40.46 5.10 16.79
CA GLY A 234 -41.13 5.20 15.50
C GLY A 234 -40.89 6.54 14.80
N THR A 235 -39.68 7.11 14.96
CA THR A 235 -39.35 8.42 14.40
C THR A 235 -37.87 8.56 14.06
N ILE A 236 -37.61 9.28 12.97
CA ILE A 236 -36.27 9.53 12.45
C ILE A 236 -35.49 10.53 13.33
N TRP A 237 -34.17 10.37 13.35
CA TRP A 237 -33.23 11.19 14.11
C TRP A 237 -33.37 12.71 13.95
N PRO A 238 -33.68 13.27 12.76
CA PRO A 238 -33.92 14.70 12.61
C PRO A 238 -35.04 15.25 13.49
N GLN A 239 -36.04 14.42 13.83
CA GLN A 239 -37.23 14.80 14.61
C GLN A 239 -37.07 14.56 16.12
N LEU A 240 -36.08 13.77 16.52
CA LEU A 240 -35.76 13.51 17.92
C LEU A 240 -35.22 14.77 18.63
N THR A 241 -35.39 14.83 19.94
CA THR A 241 -34.62 15.74 20.79
C THR A 241 -33.18 15.24 20.96
N ASP A 242 -32.28 16.11 21.41
CA ASP A 242 -30.88 15.75 21.66
C ASP A 242 -30.77 14.55 22.61
N ILE A 243 -31.50 14.59 23.73
CA ILE A 243 -31.50 13.48 24.70
C ILE A 243 -32.01 12.18 24.07
N GLN A 244 -33.05 12.25 23.23
CA GLN A 244 -33.57 11.04 22.59
C GLN A 244 -32.57 10.45 21.59
N ARG A 245 -31.87 11.28 20.79
CA ARG A 245 -30.79 10.78 19.91
C ARG A 245 -29.66 10.14 20.71
N ALA A 246 -29.25 10.75 21.83
CA ALA A 246 -28.21 10.19 22.68
C ALA A 246 -28.56 8.81 23.23
N VAL A 247 -29.84 8.60 23.60
CA VAL A 247 -30.34 7.28 24.03
C VAL A 247 -30.36 6.32 22.84
N SER A 248 -30.93 6.74 21.71
CA SER A 248 -31.04 5.96 20.48
C SER A 248 -29.69 5.43 19.98
N ALA A 249 -28.62 6.23 20.11
CA ALA A 249 -27.26 5.85 19.71
C ALA A 249 -26.70 4.61 20.45
N THR A 250 -27.33 4.21 21.56
CA THR A 250 -26.97 3.03 22.35
C THR A 250 -28.12 2.01 22.47
N ASP A 251 -29.13 2.14 21.61
CA ASP A 251 -30.37 1.37 21.68
C ASP A 251 -30.39 0.24 20.64
N ASP A 252 -29.54 -0.77 20.81
CA ASP A 252 -29.65 -2.03 20.08
C ASP A 252 -30.77 -2.90 20.72
N PRO A 253 -31.79 -3.37 19.98
CA PRO A 253 -31.86 -3.57 18.53
C PRO A 253 -32.60 -2.48 17.73
N ASP A 254 -32.92 -1.33 18.33
CA ASP A 254 -33.89 -0.36 17.83
C ASP A 254 -33.27 0.81 17.03
N LEU A 255 -31.95 0.88 16.86
CA LEU A 255 -31.30 1.84 15.96
C LEU A 255 -31.25 1.31 14.52
N HIS A 256 -32.01 1.89 13.58
CA HIS A 256 -32.13 1.37 12.21
C HIS A 256 -31.78 2.39 11.12
N MET A 257 -31.32 1.88 9.99
CA MET A 257 -31.23 2.56 8.70
C MET A 257 -32.52 2.32 7.90
N THR A 258 -33.17 3.42 7.52
CA THR A 258 -34.53 3.42 6.96
C THR A 258 -34.62 4.09 5.59
N GLY A 259 -33.49 4.35 4.96
CA GLY A 259 -33.42 4.92 3.61
C GLY A 259 -34.22 4.09 2.60
N SER A 260 -34.92 4.76 1.69
CA SER A 260 -35.83 4.12 0.74
C SER A 260 -35.12 3.17 -0.24
N GLN A 261 -33.90 3.49 -0.64
CA GLN A 261 -33.08 2.67 -1.52
C GLN A 261 -32.55 1.46 -0.76
N VAL A 262 -32.13 1.64 0.49
CA VAL A 262 -31.75 0.50 1.36
C VAL A 262 -32.93 -0.47 1.48
N GLN A 263 -34.12 0.00 1.85
CA GLN A 263 -35.31 -0.85 1.98
C GLN A 263 -35.66 -1.62 0.70
N ALA A 264 -35.50 -0.97 -0.46
CA ALA A 264 -35.77 -1.61 -1.75
C ALA A 264 -34.76 -2.71 -2.11
N ASN A 265 -33.58 -2.69 -1.50
CA ASN A 265 -32.45 -3.57 -1.82
C ASN A 265 -32.02 -4.49 -0.66
N LEU A 266 -32.91 -4.75 0.31
CA LEU A 266 -32.68 -5.77 1.35
C LEU A 266 -32.79 -7.22 0.84
N GLY A 267 -32.96 -7.42 -0.47
CA GLY A 267 -33.06 -8.74 -1.07
C GLY A 267 -31.77 -9.53 -0.87
N GLY A 268 -31.85 -10.68 -0.21
CA GLY A 268 -30.69 -11.51 0.12
C GLY A 268 -30.22 -11.38 1.57
N ILE A 269 -30.65 -10.32 2.27
CA ILE A 269 -30.39 -10.16 3.70
C ILE A 269 -31.40 -10.99 4.50
N SER A 270 -30.87 -11.90 5.31
CA SER A 270 -31.59 -12.89 6.11
C SER A 270 -31.60 -12.54 7.61
N GLY A 271 -30.59 -11.82 8.09
CA GLY A 271 -30.42 -11.38 9.48
C GLY A 271 -30.54 -9.86 9.66
N GLY A 272 -30.73 -9.41 10.90
CA GLY A 272 -30.56 -8.00 11.26
C GLY A 272 -31.58 -7.00 10.66
N ILE A 273 -32.71 -7.49 10.13
CA ILE A 273 -33.80 -6.67 9.61
C ILE A 273 -35.02 -6.72 10.53
N ASN A 274 -35.66 -5.57 10.76
CA ASN A 274 -36.95 -5.48 11.47
C ASN A 274 -37.91 -4.57 10.69
N GLN A 275 -39.09 -5.10 10.34
CA GLN A 275 -40.11 -4.36 9.58
C GLN A 275 -39.59 -3.73 8.27
N GLY A 276 -38.58 -4.33 7.65
CA GLY A 276 -37.98 -3.83 6.42
C GLY A 276 -36.91 -2.76 6.63
N HIS A 277 -36.47 -2.50 7.86
CA HIS A 277 -35.36 -1.59 8.16
C HIS A 277 -34.12 -2.37 8.61
N ALA A 278 -32.94 -1.95 8.17
CA ALA A 278 -31.67 -2.59 8.51
C ALA A 278 -31.13 -2.06 9.83
N ARG A 279 -30.64 -2.94 10.71
CA ARG A 279 -30.10 -2.54 12.02
C ARG A 279 -28.72 -1.90 11.87
N LEU A 280 -28.51 -0.81 12.61
CA LEU A 280 -27.21 -0.18 12.82
C LEU A 280 -26.62 -0.63 14.16
N HIS A 281 -25.31 -0.48 14.30
CA HIS A 281 -24.59 -0.81 15.52
C HIS A 281 -24.82 0.26 16.59
N GLY A 282 -25.81 0.05 17.47
CA GLY A 282 -26.10 0.90 18.64
C GLY A 282 -25.72 0.23 19.96
N PRO A 283 -24.44 -0.04 20.26
CA PRO A 283 -24.05 -0.85 21.41
C PRO A 283 -24.47 -0.19 22.73
N SER A 284 -24.65 -1.02 23.78
CA SER A 284 -25.06 -0.52 25.11
C SER A 284 -24.10 0.50 25.74
N GLN A 285 -22.88 0.62 25.23
CA GLN A 285 -21.88 1.63 25.59
C GLN A 285 -21.29 2.18 24.29
N LEU A 286 -21.23 3.51 24.17
CA LEU A 286 -20.68 4.17 22.99
C LEU A 286 -19.22 3.75 22.74
N THR A 287 -18.94 3.44 21.49
CA THR A 287 -17.63 3.13 20.92
C THR A 287 -17.36 4.05 19.73
N GLY A 288 -16.15 4.02 19.17
CA GLY A 288 -15.83 4.75 17.94
C GLY A 288 -16.68 4.33 16.74
N SER A 289 -17.29 3.14 16.78
CA SER A 289 -18.09 2.58 15.69
C SER A 289 -19.60 2.73 15.87
N SER A 290 -20.05 3.29 17.00
CA SER A 290 -21.50 3.42 17.26
C SER A 290 -22.17 4.27 16.19
N VAL A 291 -23.35 3.83 15.72
CA VAL A 291 -24.23 4.52 14.74
C VAL A 291 -23.71 4.55 13.31
N ASP A 292 -22.41 4.69 13.11
CA ASP A 292 -21.79 4.83 11.80
C ASP A 292 -21.49 3.48 11.14
N HIS A 293 -22.10 2.40 11.62
CA HIS A 293 -21.90 1.04 11.13
C HIS A 293 -23.21 0.26 11.15
N PHE A 294 -23.30 -0.73 10.27
CA PHE A 294 -24.30 -1.77 10.38
C PHE A 294 -24.07 -2.67 11.61
N SER A 295 -25.16 -3.22 12.14
CA SER A 295 -25.09 -4.24 13.19
C SER A 295 -24.52 -5.54 12.64
N ASP A 296 -23.71 -6.22 13.46
CA ASP A 296 -23.26 -7.59 13.31
C ASP A 296 -24.38 -8.65 13.29
N ALA A 297 -25.63 -8.22 13.50
CA ALA A 297 -26.80 -9.06 13.32
C ALA A 297 -27.22 -9.18 11.84
N LEU A 298 -26.72 -8.33 10.94
CA LEU A 298 -26.93 -8.51 9.50
C LEU A 298 -26.29 -9.83 9.04
N ASP A 299 -26.97 -10.50 8.13
CA ASP A 299 -26.50 -11.74 7.52
C ASP A 299 -27.04 -11.82 6.10
N PRO A 300 -26.21 -12.04 5.07
CA PRO A 300 -24.75 -12.17 5.12
C PRO A 300 -24.04 -10.88 5.58
N PHE A 301 -22.72 -10.99 5.81
CA PHE A 301 -21.85 -9.88 6.18
C PHE A 301 -21.96 -8.71 5.19
N GLU A 302 -22.05 -7.50 5.72
CA GLU A 302 -22.04 -6.24 4.98
C GLU A 302 -20.77 -5.43 5.23
N LEU A 303 -20.24 -4.78 4.18
CA LEU A 303 -18.95 -4.07 4.22
C LEU A 303 -18.83 -3.08 5.39
N MET A 304 -19.91 -2.35 5.71
CA MET A 304 -19.93 -1.31 6.74
C MET A 304 -20.36 -1.83 8.13
N GLU A 305 -20.21 -3.12 8.42
CA GLU A 305 -20.32 -3.62 9.79
C GLU A 305 -19.15 -3.16 10.66
N HIS A 306 -19.40 -3.00 11.96
CA HIS A 306 -18.39 -2.49 12.92
C HIS A 306 -17.18 -3.40 13.13
N GLN A 307 -17.26 -4.66 12.70
CA GLN A 307 -16.20 -5.65 12.78
C GLN A 307 -16.01 -6.30 11.43
N LEU A 308 -14.77 -6.34 10.96
CA LEU A 308 -14.43 -7.07 9.75
C LEU A 308 -14.38 -8.58 10.05
N VAL A 309 -15.48 -9.26 9.76
CA VAL A 309 -15.65 -10.71 9.97
C VAL A 309 -15.52 -11.54 8.69
N GLY A 310 -15.32 -10.89 7.54
CA GLY A 310 -15.16 -11.55 6.24
C GLY A 310 -14.55 -10.63 5.18
N SER A 311 -14.54 -11.12 3.94
CA SER A 311 -14.15 -10.36 2.76
C SER A 311 -15.39 -9.88 2.01
N SER A 312 -15.39 -8.61 1.61
CA SER A 312 -16.41 -8.06 0.75
C SER A 312 -16.05 -8.23 -0.73
N SER A 313 -17.07 -8.45 -1.55
CA SER A 313 -16.97 -8.45 -3.01
C SER A 313 -17.69 -7.26 -3.65
N SER A 314 -18.22 -6.33 -2.85
CA SER A 314 -18.86 -5.09 -3.32
C SER A 314 -18.93 -4.07 -2.17
N LEU A 315 -19.58 -2.93 -2.38
CA LEU A 315 -19.96 -2.05 -1.29
C LEU A 315 -21.25 -2.50 -0.56
N GLY A 316 -21.93 -3.52 -1.08
CA GLY A 316 -23.15 -4.08 -0.46
C GLY A 316 -24.26 -3.04 -0.27
N LEU A 317 -24.94 -3.09 0.88
CA LEU A 317 -25.97 -2.12 1.26
C LEU A 317 -25.45 -0.69 1.36
N ALA A 318 -24.14 -0.49 1.53
CA ALA A 318 -23.57 0.84 1.63
C ALA A 318 -23.75 1.65 0.33
N THR A 319 -23.79 1.00 -0.85
CA THR A 319 -24.14 1.66 -2.11
C THR A 319 -25.48 2.38 -2.02
N PHE A 320 -26.48 1.72 -1.42
CA PHE A 320 -27.83 2.27 -1.32
C PHE A 320 -27.96 3.29 -0.19
N VAL A 321 -27.16 3.18 0.87
CA VAL A 321 -27.03 4.26 1.87
C VAL A 321 -26.48 5.53 1.23
N LEU A 322 -25.41 5.43 0.44
CA LEU A 322 -24.86 6.56 -0.29
C LEU A 322 -25.92 7.20 -1.22
N GLN A 323 -26.72 6.38 -1.89
CA GLN A 323 -27.81 6.86 -2.74
C GLN A 323 -28.91 7.59 -1.93
N ASP A 324 -29.33 7.04 -0.79
CA ASP A 324 -30.32 7.67 0.11
C ASP A 324 -29.78 8.97 0.74
N MET A 325 -28.46 9.09 0.93
CA MET A 325 -27.79 10.35 1.30
C MET A 325 -27.73 11.37 0.16
N GLY A 326 -28.08 10.95 -1.07
CA GLY A 326 -28.19 11.81 -2.25
C GLY A 326 -27.05 11.68 -3.26
N TRP A 327 -26.09 10.77 -3.08
CA TRP A 327 -25.15 10.47 -4.16
C TRP A 327 -25.88 9.99 -5.41
N SER A 328 -25.48 10.50 -6.56
CA SER A 328 -25.84 9.87 -7.84
C SER A 328 -24.98 8.61 -7.98
N ILE A 329 -25.59 7.45 -8.20
CA ILE A 329 -24.88 6.17 -8.34
C ILE A 329 -25.12 5.54 -9.70
N ASN A 330 -24.22 4.66 -10.14
CA ASN A 330 -24.46 3.74 -11.24
C ASN A 330 -25.05 2.44 -10.67
N VAL A 331 -26.22 2.06 -11.17
CA VAL A 331 -26.97 0.88 -10.72
C VAL A 331 -26.60 -0.40 -11.48
N ASP A 332 -25.83 -0.24 -12.55
CA ASP A 332 -25.31 -1.27 -13.46
C ASP A 332 -23.89 -0.81 -13.79
N ALA A 333 -22.95 -1.16 -12.91
CA ALA A 333 -21.55 -0.78 -13.05
C ALA A 333 -20.89 -1.62 -14.14
N ALA A 334 -19.74 -1.17 -14.64
CA ALA A 334 -18.89 -2.05 -15.44
C ALA A 334 -17.91 -2.77 -14.51
N PRO A 335 -17.45 -3.98 -14.85
CA PRO A 335 -16.49 -4.69 -14.03
C PRO A 335 -15.16 -3.94 -14.01
N ILE A 336 -14.38 -4.18 -12.97
CA ILE A 336 -13.00 -3.72 -12.88
C ILE A 336 -12.04 -4.88 -13.06
N ILE A 337 -10.90 -4.59 -13.69
CA ILE A 337 -9.80 -5.53 -13.91
C ILE A 337 -8.59 -5.00 -13.13
N SER A 338 -7.94 -5.84 -12.33
CA SER A 338 -6.69 -5.44 -11.66
C SER A 338 -5.58 -5.15 -12.70
N GLY A 339 -4.55 -4.43 -12.26
CA GLY A 339 -3.39 -4.14 -13.11
C GLY A 339 -2.75 -5.42 -13.66
N VAL A 340 -2.41 -5.41 -14.95
CA VAL A 340 -1.62 -6.44 -15.61
C VAL A 340 -0.42 -5.76 -16.23
N ASP A 341 0.77 -6.09 -15.75
CA ASP A 341 2.00 -5.47 -16.21
C ASP A 341 2.43 -5.98 -17.59
N ASP A 342 3.26 -5.20 -18.26
CA ASP A 342 3.94 -5.64 -19.47
C ASP A 342 4.81 -6.88 -19.19
N GLN A 343 4.89 -7.78 -20.17
CA GLN A 343 5.50 -9.10 -20.03
C GLN A 343 6.62 -9.30 -21.04
N LEU A 344 7.65 -10.03 -20.61
CA LEU A 344 8.71 -10.54 -21.46
C LEU A 344 8.69 -12.07 -21.39
N MET A 345 8.67 -12.74 -22.54
CA MET A 345 8.67 -14.20 -22.57
C MET A 345 9.46 -14.76 -23.75
N LEU A 346 9.89 -16.01 -23.62
CA LEU A 346 10.47 -16.75 -24.74
C LEU A 346 9.42 -17.27 -25.70
N ALA A 347 9.76 -17.31 -26.99
CA ALA A 347 8.95 -17.92 -28.05
C ALA A 347 8.68 -19.43 -27.84
N SER A 348 9.37 -20.07 -26.91
CA SER A 348 9.23 -21.49 -26.55
C SER A 348 8.45 -21.74 -25.25
N GLN A 349 8.13 -20.69 -24.51
CA GLN A 349 7.48 -20.79 -23.21
C GLN A 349 5.97 -20.56 -23.32
N VAL A 350 5.26 -21.00 -22.28
CA VAL A 350 3.87 -20.63 -22.02
C VAL A 350 3.88 -19.71 -20.81
N LEU A 351 3.27 -18.54 -20.96
CA LEU A 351 3.14 -17.57 -19.89
C LEU A 351 1.76 -17.71 -19.24
N GLN A 352 1.72 -17.69 -17.92
CA GLN A 352 0.48 -17.68 -17.14
C GLN A 352 0.43 -16.38 -16.35
N LEU A 353 -0.64 -15.61 -16.56
CA LEU A 353 -0.87 -14.34 -15.89
C LEU A 353 -2.11 -14.44 -15.03
N ASP A 354 -1.98 -14.08 -13.77
CA ASP A 354 -3.11 -13.98 -12.85
C ASP A 354 -3.48 -12.51 -12.66
N PHE A 355 -4.78 -12.24 -12.61
CA PHE A 355 -5.37 -10.93 -12.35
C PHE A 355 -6.73 -11.10 -11.68
N ALA A 356 -7.29 -10.03 -11.14
CA ALA A 356 -8.57 -10.06 -10.44
C ALA A 356 -9.67 -9.31 -11.19
N LEU A 357 -10.87 -9.89 -11.20
CA LEU A 357 -12.11 -9.26 -11.64
C LEU A 357 -13.04 -9.01 -10.45
N LEU A 358 -13.67 -7.86 -10.44
CA LEU A 358 -14.69 -7.52 -9.47
C LEU A 358 -15.73 -6.63 -10.13
N ASP A 359 -16.95 -6.71 -9.65
CA ASP A 359 -18.06 -5.87 -10.06
C ASP A 359 -18.87 -5.55 -8.81
N ASN A 360 -19.40 -4.32 -8.71
CA ASN A 360 -20.10 -3.90 -7.50
C ASN A 360 -21.51 -4.50 -7.40
N ASP A 361 -22.17 -4.80 -8.52
CA ASP A 361 -23.54 -5.28 -8.56
C ASP A 361 -23.68 -6.71 -9.12
N ASP A 362 -22.62 -7.25 -9.72
CA ASP A 362 -22.54 -8.63 -10.15
C ASP A 362 -21.60 -9.51 -9.29
N ALA A 363 -22.04 -10.74 -9.04
CA ALA A 363 -21.21 -11.70 -8.30
C ALA A 363 -19.95 -12.07 -9.11
N PRO A 364 -18.77 -12.21 -8.49
CA PRO A 364 -17.54 -12.53 -9.23
C PRO A 364 -17.63 -13.80 -10.10
N SER A 365 -18.51 -14.74 -9.75
CA SER A 365 -18.76 -15.96 -10.53
C SER A 365 -19.62 -15.78 -11.78
N SER A 366 -20.41 -14.70 -11.90
CA SER A 366 -21.18 -14.39 -13.12
C SER A 366 -20.33 -13.70 -14.18
N LEU A 367 -19.24 -13.03 -13.76
CA LEU A 367 -18.34 -12.33 -14.66
C LEU A 367 -17.62 -13.26 -15.64
N SER A 368 -17.46 -12.76 -16.86
CA SER A 368 -16.74 -13.39 -17.96
C SER A 368 -15.59 -12.50 -18.44
N PHE A 369 -14.58 -13.11 -19.08
CA PHE A 369 -13.58 -12.36 -19.82
C PHE A 369 -13.06 -13.13 -21.02
N ASP A 370 -12.61 -12.38 -22.02
CA ASP A 370 -11.89 -12.87 -23.19
C ASP A 370 -10.65 -12.00 -23.43
N ALA A 371 -9.72 -12.48 -24.26
CA ALA A 371 -8.53 -11.73 -24.64
C ALA A 371 -8.29 -11.78 -26.17
N THR A 372 -7.77 -10.68 -26.72
CA THR A 372 -7.43 -10.57 -28.15
C THR A 372 -6.01 -10.07 -28.34
N SER A 373 -5.36 -10.55 -29.40
CA SER A 373 -4.01 -10.19 -29.80
C SER A 373 -4.00 -9.16 -30.93
N SER A 374 -3.14 -8.16 -30.82
CA SER A 374 -2.88 -7.20 -31.91
C SER A 374 -2.09 -7.81 -33.08
N ASN A 375 -1.48 -8.98 -32.89
CA ASN A 375 -0.66 -9.65 -33.90
C ASN A 375 -0.75 -11.18 -33.77
N GLU A 376 -1.76 -11.75 -34.44
CA GLU A 376 -2.04 -13.19 -34.44
C GLU A 376 -0.94 -14.06 -35.07
N ALA A 377 0.01 -13.46 -35.81
CA ALA A 377 1.15 -14.21 -36.32
C ALA A 377 2.15 -14.58 -35.20
N VAL A 378 2.28 -13.73 -34.18
CA VAL A 378 3.20 -13.93 -33.04
C VAL A 378 2.47 -14.59 -31.87
N ILE A 379 1.32 -14.06 -31.46
CA ILE A 379 0.46 -14.67 -30.44
C ILE A 379 -0.93 -14.83 -31.05
N PRO A 380 -1.34 -16.03 -31.47
CA PRO A 380 -2.66 -16.25 -32.06
C PRO A 380 -3.74 -16.11 -30.97
N ASN A 381 -4.95 -15.65 -31.35
CA ASN A 381 -6.07 -15.60 -30.39
C ASN A 381 -6.40 -16.99 -29.80
N SER A 382 -6.18 -18.07 -30.55
CA SER A 382 -6.32 -19.44 -30.04
C SER A 382 -5.28 -19.83 -28.97
N GLY A 383 -4.20 -19.07 -28.84
CA GLY A 383 -3.17 -19.20 -27.81
C GLY A 383 -3.45 -18.36 -26.56
N LEU A 384 -4.54 -17.58 -26.55
CA LEU A 384 -5.03 -16.84 -25.39
C LEU A 384 -6.18 -17.62 -24.76
N VAL A 385 -5.89 -18.33 -23.67
CA VAL A 385 -6.86 -19.22 -23.02
C VAL A 385 -7.24 -18.66 -21.64
N ALA A 386 -8.52 -18.33 -21.49
CA ALA A 386 -9.10 -17.90 -20.22
C ALA A 386 -9.25 -19.07 -19.24
N GLY A 387 -8.93 -18.82 -17.98
CA GLY A 387 -9.06 -19.74 -16.85
C GLY A 387 -9.33 -18.98 -15.54
N GLY A 388 -9.27 -19.71 -14.43
CA GLY A 388 -9.62 -19.18 -13.11
C GLY A 388 -11.13 -19.05 -12.87
N SER A 389 -11.51 -18.63 -11.66
CA SER A 389 -12.90 -18.57 -11.21
C SER A 389 -13.07 -17.58 -10.06
N GLY A 390 -14.27 -17.03 -9.90
CA GLY A 390 -14.51 -16.00 -8.89
C GLY A 390 -13.73 -14.73 -9.25
N ARG A 391 -13.08 -14.12 -8.27
CA ARG A 391 -12.29 -12.90 -8.51
C ARG A 391 -10.98 -13.21 -9.23
N LEU A 392 -10.26 -14.25 -8.84
CA LEU A 392 -8.99 -14.62 -9.46
C LEU A 392 -9.20 -15.27 -10.83
N ARG A 393 -8.67 -14.62 -11.86
CA ARG A 393 -8.69 -15.06 -13.26
C ARG A 393 -7.28 -15.28 -13.74
N THR A 394 -7.17 -16.23 -14.67
CA THR A 394 -5.88 -16.64 -15.23
C THR A 394 -5.96 -16.55 -16.74
N LEU A 395 -5.02 -15.85 -17.37
CA LEU A 395 -4.80 -15.87 -18.81
C LEU A 395 -3.56 -16.69 -19.12
N THR A 396 -3.73 -17.78 -19.85
CA THR A 396 -2.61 -18.52 -20.45
C THR A 396 -2.31 -17.94 -21.82
N VAL A 397 -1.06 -17.55 -22.05
CA VAL A 397 -0.55 -16.98 -23.30
C VAL A 397 0.46 -17.94 -23.93
N THR A 398 0.14 -18.43 -25.13
CA THR A 398 0.99 -19.32 -25.92
C THR A 398 1.35 -18.66 -27.25
N PRO A 399 2.64 -18.33 -27.50
CA PRO A 399 3.06 -17.76 -28.77
C PRO A 399 3.12 -18.83 -29.88
N THR A 400 3.14 -18.38 -31.14
CA THR A 400 3.46 -19.24 -32.28
C THR A 400 4.94 -19.62 -32.19
N PRO A 401 5.29 -20.93 -32.19
CA PRO A 401 6.67 -21.37 -32.05
C PRO A 401 7.62 -20.73 -33.07
N GLY A 402 8.74 -20.20 -32.60
CA GLY A 402 9.79 -19.60 -33.44
C GLY A 402 9.42 -18.24 -34.04
N THR A 403 8.41 -17.56 -33.49
CA THR A 403 8.08 -16.18 -33.84
C THR A 403 8.41 -15.26 -32.68
N THR A 404 8.90 -14.07 -33.01
CA THR A 404 9.24 -13.02 -32.04
C THR A 404 8.54 -11.73 -32.43
N GLY A 405 8.37 -10.84 -31.45
CA GLY A 405 7.75 -9.54 -31.66
C GLY A 405 7.04 -9.02 -30.42
N LEU A 406 6.80 -7.71 -30.43
CA LEU A 406 6.00 -7.04 -29.42
C LEU A 406 4.52 -7.11 -29.82
N VAL A 407 3.69 -7.61 -28.92
CA VAL A 407 2.25 -7.81 -29.15
C VAL A 407 1.46 -7.12 -28.04
N SER A 408 0.45 -6.32 -28.39
CA SER A 408 -0.52 -5.83 -27.40
C SER A 408 -1.63 -6.85 -27.23
N ILE A 409 -1.89 -7.23 -25.98
CA ILE A 409 -3.00 -8.11 -25.59
C ILE A 409 -4.06 -7.24 -24.92
N THR A 410 -5.29 -7.30 -25.44
CA THR A 410 -6.45 -6.64 -24.85
C THR A 410 -7.29 -7.67 -24.12
N VAL A 411 -7.45 -7.51 -22.81
CA VAL A 411 -8.38 -8.30 -21.98
C VAL A 411 -9.67 -7.52 -21.87
N THR A 412 -10.80 -8.17 -22.13
CA THR A 412 -12.14 -7.60 -22.01
C THR A 412 -12.93 -8.39 -20.97
N ALA A 413 -13.33 -7.75 -19.88
CA ALA A 413 -14.22 -8.31 -18.87
C ALA A 413 -15.65 -7.82 -19.11
N ALA A 414 -16.63 -8.67 -18.84
CA ALA A 414 -18.05 -8.39 -19.04
C ALA A 414 -18.92 -9.03 -17.95
N ASP A 415 -19.93 -8.30 -17.51
CA ASP A 415 -21.00 -8.72 -16.59
C ASP A 415 -22.27 -9.22 -17.35
N GLY A 416 -22.42 -8.84 -18.62
CA GLY A 416 -23.58 -9.16 -19.48
C GLY A 416 -24.31 -7.93 -20.02
N SER A 417 -24.17 -6.76 -19.38
CA SER A 417 -24.71 -5.44 -19.74
C SER A 417 -23.60 -4.47 -20.15
N SER A 418 -22.51 -4.45 -19.40
CA SER A 418 -21.36 -3.55 -19.51
C SER A 418 -20.05 -4.32 -19.70
N GLN A 419 -19.00 -3.59 -20.09
CA GLN A 419 -17.68 -4.14 -20.34
C GLN A 419 -16.58 -3.18 -19.90
N ALA A 420 -15.47 -3.75 -19.44
CA ALA A 420 -14.22 -3.03 -19.21
C ALA A 420 -13.07 -3.71 -19.94
N GLN A 421 -12.03 -2.93 -20.25
CA GLN A 421 -10.86 -3.42 -20.96
C GLN A 421 -9.58 -2.94 -20.29
N THR A 422 -8.57 -3.81 -20.32
CA THR A 422 -7.18 -3.45 -20.04
C THR A 422 -6.29 -3.93 -21.18
N VAL A 423 -5.16 -3.26 -21.38
CA VAL A 423 -4.18 -3.59 -22.42
C VAL A 423 -2.80 -3.61 -21.82
N PHE A 424 -2.07 -4.69 -22.07
CA PHE A 424 -0.67 -4.83 -21.73
C PHE A 424 0.09 -5.35 -22.95
N THR A 425 1.42 -5.21 -22.94
CA THR A 425 2.27 -5.72 -24.00
C THR A 425 2.97 -7.00 -23.59
N VAL A 426 3.18 -7.89 -24.56
CA VAL A 426 3.99 -9.09 -24.43
C VAL A 426 5.09 -9.00 -25.48
N GLU A 427 6.33 -8.84 -25.03
CA GLU A 427 7.51 -9.01 -25.88
C GLU A 427 7.86 -10.50 -25.94
N VAL A 428 7.67 -11.09 -27.12
CA VAL A 428 8.14 -12.46 -27.39
C VAL A 428 9.53 -12.38 -28.01
N THR A 429 10.51 -12.96 -27.32
CA THR A 429 11.92 -12.97 -27.71
C THR A 429 12.46 -14.40 -27.86
N ASP A 430 13.62 -14.55 -28.51
CA ASP A 430 14.37 -15.82 -28.54
C ASP A 430 15.45 -15.89 -27.44
N ASN A 431 15.64 -14.80 -26.68
CA ASN A 431 16.66 -14.66 -25.64
C ASN A 431 16.17 -13.70 -24.55
N LEU A 432 16.19 -14.13 -23.30
CA LEU A 432 15.90 -13.33 -22.12
C LEU A 432 17.17 -12.61 -21.64
N PRO A 433 17.08 -11.57 -20.80
CA PRO A 433 18.24 -11.06 -20.09
C PRO A 433 18.69 -12.07 -19.01
N PRO A 434 20.00 -12.11 -18.69
CA PRO A 434 20.50 -12.93 -17.59
C PRO A 434 20.01 -12.40 -16.23
N GLU A 435 20.00 -13.27 -15.23
CA GLU A 435 19.86 -12.91 -13.82
C GLU A 435 21.26 -12.77 -13.21
N VAL A 436 21.47 -11.75 -12.36
CA VAL A 436 22.74 -11.50 -11.67
C VAL A 436 22.47 -10.94 -10.27
N SER A 437 23.25 -11.39 -9.29
CA SER A 437 23.18 -10.90 -7.91
C SER A 437 24.56 -10.73 -7.30
N ILE A 438 24.67 -9.78 -6.35
CA ILE A 438 25.76 -9.70 -5.39
C ILE A 438 25.38 -10.53 -4.17
N ASP A 439 26.14 -11.59 -3.92
CA ASP A 439 25.87 -12.56 -2.85
C ASP A 439 26.51 -12.12 -1.53
N ASP A 440 27.68 -11.46 -1.58
CA ASP A 440 28.33 -10.78 -0.44
C ASP A 440 29.16 -9.59 -0.96
N PRO A 441 29.12 -8.42 -0.31
CA PRO A 441 28.41 -8.12 0.93
C PRO A 441 26.98 -7.65 0.74
N ALA A 442 26.22 -7.67 1.84
CA ALA A 442 24.99 -6.92 1.94
C ALA A 442 25.26 -5.40 1.81
N SER A 443 24.30 -4.68 1.24
CA SER A 443 24.35 -3.22 1.16
C SER A 443 24.41 -2.59 2.56
N GLY A 444 25.26 -1.58 2.73
CA GLY A 444 25.55 -0.90 3.99
C GLY A 444 26.80 -1.38 4.71
N ARG A 445 27.48 -2.45 4.25
CA ARG A 445 28.69 -2.95 4.90
C ARG A 445 29.81 -1.91 4.96
N VAL A 446 30.48 -1.84 6.11
CA VAL A 446 31.67 -1.02 6.34
C VAL A 446 32.91 -1.93 6.37
N TYR A 447 34.00 -1.47 5.75
CA TYR A 447 35.29 -2.15 5.75
C TYR A 447 36.37 -1.27 6.35
N TYR A 448 37.09 -1.82 7.34
CA TYR A 448 38.22 -1.17 8.03
C TYR A 448 39.58 -1.64 7.54
N SER A 449 39.64 -2.61 6.61
CA SER A 449 40.89 -3.14 6.08
C SER A 449 40.80 -3.44 4.59
N THR A 450 41.96 -3.67 3.96
CA THR A 450 42.08 -4.14 2.58
C THR A 450 42.74 -5.52 2.53
N PRO A 451 42.47 -6.34 1.48
CA PRO A 451 41.47 -6.15 0.41
C PRO A 451 40.03 -6.39 0.88
N GLN A 452 39.05 -5.93 0.09
CA GLN A 452 37.63 -6.23 0.30
C GLN A 452 37.21 -7.40 -0.59
N ASP A 453 36.65 -8.45 0.00
CA ASP A 453 36.13 -9.59 -0.76
C ASP A 453 34.69 -9.33 -1.21
N PHE A 454 34.44 -9.62 -2.48
CA PHE A 454 33.14 -9.58 -3.12
C PHE A 454 32.83 -10.92 -3.77
N SER A 455 31.57 -11.35 -3.68
CA SER A 455 31.08 -12.52 -4.39
C SER A 455 29.72 -12.27 -5.02
N GLY A 456 29.47 -12.88 -6.16
CA GLY A 456 28.22 -12.76 -6.90
C GLY A 456 28.03 -13.93 -7.84
N SER A 457 26.78 -14.12 -8.25
CA SER A 457 26.36 -15.19 -9.12
C SER A 457 25.58 -14.64 -10.31
N ALA A 458 25.68 -15.32 -11.45
CA ALA A 458 24.96 -14.98 -12.65
C ALA A 458 24.51 -16.23 -13.39
N SER A 459 23.27 -16.24 -13.85
CA SER A 459 22.73 -17.32 -14.67
C SER A 459 21.76 -16.80 -15.69
N ASP A 460 21.66 -17.50 -16.80
CA ASP A 460 20.74 -17.22 -17.89
C ASP A 460 19.99 -18.49 -18.29
N TYR A 461 18.75 -18.32 -18.76
CA TYR A 461 17.93 -19.47 -19.16
C TYR A 461 18.49 -20.15 -20.41
N GLU A 462 18.98 -19.39 -21.39
CA GLU A 462 19.54 -19.91 -22.64
C GLU A 462 20.99 -20.38 -22.49
N ASP A 463 21.80 -19.64 -21.73
CA ASP A 463 23.25 -19.83 -21.65
C ASP A 463 23.73 -20.61 -20.40
N GLY A 464 22.88 -20.76 -19.38
CA GLY A 464 23.23 -21.41 -18.12
C GLY A 464 24.04 -20.50 -17.20
N VAL A 465 25.02 -21.06 -16.48
CA VAL A 465 25.80 -20.29 -15.47
C VAL A 465 26.80 -19.35 -16.15
N LEU A 466 26.74 -18.07 -15.80
CA LEU A 466 27.52 -16.97 -16.36
C LEU A 466 28.52 -16.34 -15.37
N ASP A 467 28.72 -16.93 -14.20
CA ASP A 467 29.62 -16.41 -13.14
C ASP A 467 30.99 -15.90 -13.63
N SER A 468 31.61 -16.61 -14.58
CA SER A 468 32.93 -16.22 -15.12
C SER A 468 32.91 -14.95 -15.97
N ALA A 469 31.74 -14.54 -16.46
CA ALA A 469 31.51 -13.36 -17.28
C ALA A 469 31.09 -12.12 -16.47
N ILE A 470 30.86 -12.26 -15.16
CA ILE A 470 30.57 -11.13 -14.27
C ILE A 470 31.74 -10.14 -14.32
N ALA A 471 31.42 -8.86 -14.51
CA ALA A 471 32.35 -7.74 -14.44
C ALA A 471 31.99 -6.83 -13.27
N TRP A 472 32.97 -6.56 -12.40
CA TRP A 472 32.82 -5.75 -11.20
C TRP A 472 33.33 -4.32 -11.40
N SER A 473 32.62 -3.35 -10.84
CA SER A 473 33.03 -1.95 -10.83
C SER A 473 32.63 -1.22 -9.54
N SER A 474 33.35 -0.14 -9.23
CA SER A 474 33.12 0.78 -8.12
C SER A 474 32.89 2.19 -8.67
N SER A 475 31.96 2.93 -8.05
CA SER A 475 31.69 4.34 -8.38
C SER A 475 32.91 5.27 -8.26
N ILE A 476 33.92 4.88 -7.49
CA ILE A 476 35.15 5.66 -7.26
C ILE A 476 36.34 5.05 -8.01
N ASN A 477 36.56 3.74 -7.87
CA ASN A 477 37.77 3.09 -8.42
C ASN A 477 37.61 2.58 -9.85
N GLY A 478 36.39 2.59 -10.41
CA GLY A 478 36.12 2.02 -11.74
C GLY A 478 36.18 0.50 -11.71
N SER A 479 36.80 -0.13 -12.72
CA SER A 479 36.82 -1.59 -12.86
C SER A 479 37.60 -2.28 -11.73
N LEU A 480 37.01 -3.33 -11.14
CA LEU A 480 37.56 -4.09 -10.02
C LEU A 480 38.01 -5.51 -10.38
N GLY A 481 37.61 -6.00 -11.56
CA GLY A 481 37.92 -7.35 -12.03
C GLY A 481 36.72 -8.06 -12.62
N SER A 482 36.84 -9.38 -12.77
CA SER A 482 35.81 -10.24 -13.35
C SER A 482 35.78 -11.62 -12.70
N GLY A 483 34.64 -12.30 -12.82
CA GLY A 483 34.38 -13.62 -12.25
C GLY A 483 33.47 -13.59 -11.03
N ALA A 484 33.10 -14.76 -10.52
CA ALA A 484 32.22 -14.93 -9.36
C ALA A 484 32.71 -14.18 -8.12
N THR A 485 34.03 -14.04 -7.96
CA THR A 485 34.65 -13.43 -6.79
C THR A 485 35.76 -12.47 -7.19
N VAL A 486 35.88 -11.33 -6.53
CA VAL A 486 37.00 -10.40 -6.65
C VAL A 486 37.43 -9.89 -5.27
N SER A 487 38.73 -9.60 -5.11
CA SER A 487 39.30 -9.06 -3.86
C SER A 487 40.07 -7.76 -4.10
N PRO A 488 39.42 -6.67 -4.57
CA PRO A 488 40.09 -5.40 -4.81
C PRO A 488 40.55 -4.71 -3.53
N SER A 489 41.45 -3.73 -3.67
CA SER A 489 41.77 -2.76 -2.62
C SER A 489 41.13 -1.43 -2.99
N LEU A 490 39.98 -1.16 -2.41
CA LEU A 490 39.24 0.09 -2.62
C LEU A 490 39.91 1.25 -1.86
N SER A 491 39.71 2.47 -2.35
CA SER A 491 40.09 3.70 -1.64
C SER A 491 39.06 4.05 -0.58
N ASP A 492 39.38 4.89 0.40
CA ASP A 492 38.38 5.38 1.36
C ASP A 492 37.20 6.11 0.70
N GLY A 493 36.04 5.95 1.33
CA GLY A 493 34.80 6.61 0.97
C GLY A 493 33.63 5.65 0.76
N GLN A 494 32.51 6.24 0.36
CA GLN A 494 31.29 5.50 0.04
C GLN A 494 31.33 5.04 -1.43
N HIS A 495 31.21 3.72 -1.62
CA HIS A 495 31.20 3.08 -2.92
C HIS A 495 29.81 2.56 -3.27
N SER A 496 29.48 2.69 -4.55
CA SER A 496 28.46 1.88 -5.20
C SER A 496 29.19 0.79 -5.97
N ILE A 497 29.05 -0.46 -5.54
CA ILE A 497 29.63 -1.62 -6.20
C ILE A 497 28.61 -2.20 -7.16
N THR A 498 28.97 -2.34 -8.43
CA THR A 498 28.10 -2.85 -9.48
C THR A 498 28.69 -4.11 -10.08
N VAL A 499 27.88 -5.17 -10.14
CA VAL A 499 28.12 -6.33 -11.01
C VAL A 499 27.36 -6.15 -12.29
N SER A 500 27.96 -6.55 -13.40
CA SER A 500 27.32 -6.53 -14.72
C SER A 500 27.70 -7.79 -15.48
N VAL A 501 26.74 -8.33 -16.22
CA VAL A 501 26.94 -9.48 -17.09
C VAL A 501 26.18 -9.23 -18.39
N THR A 502 26.69 -9.74 -19.50
CA THR A 502 25.99 -9.76 -20.77
C THR A 502 26.03 -11.17 -21.30
N ASP A 503 24.86 -11.68 -21.66
CA ASP A 503 24.71 -13.03 -22.20
C ASP A 503 25.23 -13.13 -23.65
N SER A 504 25.09 -14.31 -24.27
CA SER A 504 25.50 -14.54 -25.65
C SER A 504 24.59 -13.86 -26.68
N GLY A 505 23.35 -13.54 -26.30
CA GLY A 505 22.39 -12.76 -27.06
C GLY A 505 22.63 -11.24 -27.03
N GLY A 506 23.57 -10.77 -26.21
CA GLY A 506 23.89 -9.36 -26.04
C GLY A 506 22.96 -8.60 -25.10
N LYS A 507 22.12 -9.28 -24.30
CA LYS A 507 21.27 -8.64 -23.29
C LYS A 507 22.07 -8.45 -21.98
N PRO A 508 22.11 -7.23 -21.43
CA PRO A 508 22.82 -6.97 -20.19
C PRO A 508 21.91 -7.18 -18.97
N ALA A 509 22.51 -7.53 -17.83
CA ALA A 509 21.92 -7.39 -16.51
C ALA A 509 22.96 -6.85 -15.52
N ASN A 510 22.47 -6.23 -14.45
CA ASN A 510 23.32 -5.68 -13.40
C ASN A 510 22.64 -5.75 -12.02
N ASP A 511 23.46 -5.80 -10.99
CA ASP A 511 23.05 -5.64 -9.59
C ASP A 511 24.05 -4.70 -8.87
N LEU A 512 23.62 -4.10 -7.76
CA LEU A 512 24.36 -3.04 -7.08
C LEU A 512 24.16 -3.06 -5.57
N VAL A 513 25.26 -2.88 -4.83
CA VAL A 513 25.26 -2.66 -3.37
C VAL A 513 26.03 -1.41 -3.01
N SER A 514 25.65 -0.73 -1.94
CA SER A 514 26.42 0.37 -1.36
C SER A 514 27.32 -0.15 -0.25
N VAL A 515 28.59 0.25 -0.20
CA VAL A 515 29.53 -0.10 0.88
C VAL A 515 30.35 1.12 1.28
N SER A 516 30.89 1.13 2.49
CA SER A 516 31.83 2.17 2.95
C SER A 516 33.19 1.56 3.24
N VAL A 517 34.24 2.26 2.85
CA VAL A 517 35.63 1.91 3.16
C VAL A 517 36.17 3.06 4.01
N ASP A 518 36.55 2.75 5.24
CA ASP A 518 37.00 3.74 6.22
C ASP A 518 38.33 3.30 6.84
N LEU A 519 39.39 3.32 6.04
CA LEU A 519 40.72 2.86 6.46
C LEU A 519 41.46 3.91 7.29
N LEU A 520 41.28 5.19 6.95
CA LEU A 520 41.93 6.33 7.59
C LEU A 520 41.04 7.05 8.62
N GLY A 521 39.82 6.56 8.82
CA GLY A 521 38.98 6.97 9.95
C GLY A 521 39.51 6.45 11.27
N ASP A 522 38.87 6.89 12.35
CA ASP A 522 39.15 6.57 13.74
C ASP A 522 37.75 6.41 14.37
N ALA A 523 37.22 5.18 14.33
CA ALA A 523 35.80 4.92 14.55
C ALA A 523 35.41 5.00 16.03
N ASP A 524 36.35 4.71 16.94
CA ASP A 524 36.17 4.83 18.39
C ASP A 524 36.73 6.13 18.98
N GLY A 525 37.58 6.86 18.24
CA GLY A 525 38.13 8.15 18.62
C GLY A 525 39.33 8.07 19.57
N ASP A 526 40.03 6.94 19.64
CA ASP A 526 41.15 6.71 20.54
C ASP A 526 42.47 7.31 20.03
N GLY A 527 42.54 7.61 18.73
CA GLY A 527 43.67 8.22 18.04
C GLY A 527 44.49 7.28 17.16
N LEU A 528 44.15 5.99 17.11
CA LEU A 528 44.56 5.07 16.05
C LEU A 528 43.61 5.20 14.85
N HIS A 529 44.07 4.80 13.68
CA HIS A 529 43.19 4.73 12.51
C HIS A 529 42.77 3.29 12.27
N ASN A 530 41.54 3.08 11.82
CA ASN A 530 40.89 1.77 11.70
C ASN A 530 41.76 0.71 11.00
N ALA A 531 42.41 1.07 9.88
CA ALA A 531 43.24 0.10 9.15
C ALA A 531 44.54 -0.29 9.87
N LEU A 532 45.07 0.59 10.71
CA LEU A 532 46.20 0.29 11.57
C LEU A 532 45.77 -0.67 12.67
N GLU A 533 44.63 -0.42 13.31
CA GLU A 533 44.07 -1.26 14.37
C GLU A 533 43.83 -2.70 13.89
N VAL A 534 43.15 -2.87 12.75
CA VAL A 534 42.99 -4.21 12.15
C VAL A 534 44.34 -4.87 11.85
N SER A 535 45.38 -4.10 11.50
CA SER A 535 46.71 -4.64 11.22
C SER A 535 47.49 -5.04 12.48
N LEU A 536 47.20 -4.40 13.61
CA LEU A 536 47.77 -4.67 14.93
C LEU A 536 46.98 -5.75 15.68
N GLY A 537 45.73 -5.98 15.30
CA GLY A 537 44.84 -6.98 15.89
C GLY A 537 43.82 -6.40 16.87
N THR A 538 43.80 -5.07 17.05
CA THR A 538 42.83 -4.36 17.89
C THR A 538 41.49 -4.17 17.16
N ASP A 539 40.43 -3.85 17.91
CA ASP A 539 39.07 -3.66 17.37
C ASP A 539 38.81 -2.17 17.05
N PRO A 540 38.66 -1.78 15.76
CA PRO A 540 38.43 -0.39 15.38
C PRO A 540 37.20 0.29 15.99
N GLU A 541 36.26 -0.47 16.55
CA GLU A 541 35.05 0.05 17.20
C GLU A 541 35.15 0.08 18.74
N ASP A 542 36.29 -0.33 19.31
CA ASP A 542 36.51 -0.40 20.76
C ASP A 542 37.86 0.16 21.18
N SER A 543 37.83 1.34 21.82
CA SER A 543 39.03 2.08 22.22
C SER A 543 39.95 1.33 23.20
N ASP A 544 39.48 0.26 23.84
CA ASP A 544 40.17 -0.51 24.87
C ASP A 544 39.91 -2.01 24.62
N THR A 545 40.70 -2.60 23.72
CA THR A 545 40.43 -3.94 23.17
C THR A 545 40.41 -5.04 24.26
N ASP A 546 41.17 -4.90 25.34
CA ASP A 546 41.27 -5.91 26.40
C ASP A 546 40.52 -5.55 27.71
N GLY A 547 39.96 -4.34 27.77
CA GLY A 547 39.07 -3.87 28.83
C GLY A 547 39.79 -3.52 30.11
N ASP A 548 41.01 -2.99 30.02
CA ASP A 548 41.87 -2.66 31.14
C ASP A 548 41.86 -1.18 31.61
N PHE A 549 41.12 -0.34 30.87
CA PHE A 549 40.97 1.10 31.00
C PHE A 549 42.11 1.95 30.41
N ALA A 550 43.18 1.34 29.88
CA ALA A 550 44.04 1.99 28.90
C ALA A 550 43.37 1.92 27.53
N SER A 551 43.67 2.87 26.64
CA SER A 551 43.21 2.78 25.25
C SER A 551 44.29 2.14 24.40
N ASP A 552 43.92 1.49 23.31
CA ASP A 552 44.86 0.84 22.40
C ASP A 552 45.96 1.82 21.93
N PHE A 553 45.58 3.07 21.64
CA PHE A 553 46.52 4.16 21.35
C PHE A 553 47.53 4.42 22.48
N ILE A 554 47.08 4.48 23.74
CA ILE A 554 47.95 4.76 24.88
C ILE A 554 48.98 3.65 25.04
N GLU A 555 48.52 2.40 24.88
CA GLU A 555 49.34 1.21 25.05
C GLU A 555 50.41 1.10 23.98
N LEU A 556 50.05 1.37 22.72
CA LEU A 556 50.92 1.32 21.55
C LEU A 556 51.83 2.55 21.40
N ASN A 557 51.58 3.66 22.10
CA ASN A 557 52.31 4.92 21.91
C ASN A 557 53.23 5.29 23.08
N ARG A 558 53.64 4.32 23.91
CA ARG A 558 54.49 4.61 25.08
C ARG A 558 55.91 5.01 24.66
N ASP A 559 56.38 4.52 23.52
CA ASP A 559 57.65 4.91 22.90
C ASP A 559 57.56 6.18 22.01
N GLY A 560 56.34 6.67 21.74
CA GLY A 560 56.04 7.82 20.89
C GLY A 560 55.73 7.48 19.42
N ASP A 561 55.63 6.20 19.06
CA ASP A 561 55.23 5.70 17.74
C ASP A 561 54.02 4.76 17.84
N PRO A 562 52.78 5.26 17.65
CA PRO A 562 51.58 4.43 17.76
C PRO A 562 51.42 3.42 16.60
N SER A 563 52.34 3.41 15.62
CA SER A 563 52.18 2.59 14.41
C SER A 563 52.65 1.14 14.55
N ASN A 564 53.28 0.78 15.68
CA ASN A 564 53.73 -0.58 15.94
C ASN A 564 53.90 -0.87 17.43
N TYR A 565 53.61 -2.11 17.83
CA TYR A 565 53.94 -2.59 19.17
C TYR A 565 55.46 -2.84 19.34
N THR A 566 56.07 -2.22 20.34
CA THR A 566 57.47 -2.41 20.75
C THR A 566 57.56 -3.20 22.06
N PRO A 567 57.90 -4.51 22.02
CA PRO A 567 57.93 -5.35 23.22
C PRO A 567 58.84 -4.82 24.33
N GLY A 568 58.29 -4.72 25.55
CA GLY A 568 59.00 -4.23 26.73
C GLY A 568 59.15 -2.71 26.81
N VAL A 569 58.68 -1.97 25.80
CA VAL A 569 58.49 -0.52 25.86
C VAL A 569 57.02 -0.16 25.84
N ASP A 570 56.18 -0.85 25.09
CA ASP A 570 54.73 -0.65 25.05
C ASP A 570 54.01 -1.66 25.96
N THR A 571 52.73 -1.43 26.24
CA THR A 571 51.82 -2.42 26.83
C THR A 571 51.02 -3.10 25.71
N ASP A 572 50.68 -4.37 25.89
CA ASP A 572 50.07 -5.23 24.88
C ASP A 572 48.55 -5.05 24.93
N PRO A 573 47.91 -4.42 23.91
CA PRO A 573 46.49 -4.07 23.93
C PRO A 573 45.53 -5.28 23.85
N HIS A 574 46.07 -6.47 24.03
CA HIS A 574 45.34 -7.74 24.06
C HIS A 574 45.55 -8.47 25.39
N ASN A 575 46.27 -7.86 26.32
CA ASN A 575 46.62 -8.43 27.60
C ASN A 575 46.53 -7.37 28.71
N PRO A 576 45.49 -7.43 29.58
CA PRO A 576 45.16 -6.38 30.54
C PRO A 576 46.11 -6.30 31.75
N ASP A 577 47.28 -6.91 31.66
CA ASP A 577 48.38 -6.98 32.64
C ASP A 577 49.62 -7.49 31.89
N THR A 578 50.24 -6.62 31.10
CA THR A 578 51.35 -6.96 30.18
C THR A 578 52.54 -7.58 30.89
N ASP A 579 52.87 -7.14 32.11
CA ASP A 579 54.04 -7.62 32.85
C ASP A 579 53.74 -8.73 33.88
N GLY A 580 52.46 -9.02 34.11
CA GLY A 580 51.98 -10.11 34.94
C GLY A 580 52.16 -9.87 36.44
N ASP A 581 52.25 -8.61 36.88
CA ASP A 581 52.45 -8.26 38.29
C ASP A 581 51.14 -8.23 39.12
N GLY A 582 50.00 -8.34 38.45
CA GLY A 582 48.66 -8.36 39.03
C GLY A 582 47.97 -7.00 39.11
N ILE A 583 48.54 -5.96 38.51
CA ILE A 583 47.94 -4.64 38.30
C ILE A 583 47.71 -4.46 36.78
N LYS A 584 46.58 -3.87 36.40
CA LYS A 584 46.31 -3.49 35.00
C LYS A 584 47.28 -2.38 34.54
N ASP A 585 47.51 -2.27 33.23
CA ASP A 585 48.61 -1.49 32.66
C ASP A 585 48.55 0.04 32.92
#